data_AF-A0ABC8Z8U2-F1
#
_entry.id   AF-A0ABC8Z8U2-F1
#
_cell.length_a   1.000
_cell.length_b   1.000
_cell.length_c   1.000
_cell.angle_alpha   90.00
_cell.angle_beta   90.00
_cell.angle_gamma   90.00
#
_symmetry.space_group_name_H-M   'P 1'
#
loop_
_entity.id
_entity.type
_entity.pdbx_description
1 polymer ?
#
loop_
_entity_poly.entity_id
_entity_poly.type
_entity_poly.pdbx_seq_one_letter_code
_entity_poly.pdbx_strand_id
1 'polypeptide(L)' 'MANCNSSLHITSGLLLICVVLLEQIGTQAVVCPLYCLQVDYMTCPSSGSQKLPARCNCCMTPKGCTLHLSNGRQQACS' A
#
# COMPACT_ATOMS: atom_id res chain seq x y z
N MET A 1 -10.04 20.76 2.96
CA MET A 1 -9.89 21.52 4.22
C MET A 1 -11.26 21.47 4.90
N ALA A 2 -11.46 20.60 5.89
CA ALA A 2 -12.72 20.51 6.61
C ALA A 2 -12.83 21.72 7.56
N ASN A 3 -13.69 22.67 7.22
CA ASN A 3 -13.96 23.86 8.01
C ASN A 3 -14.96 23.50 9.11
N CYS A 4 -14.49 23.27 10.33
CA CYS A 4 -15.33 23.28 11.52
C CYS A 4 -15.23 24.66 12.16
N ASN A 5 -16.08 25.58 11.72
CA ASN A 5 -16.21 26.88 12.36
C ASN A 5 -16.97 26.71 13.69
N SER A 6 -16.26 26.92 14.79
CA SER A 6 -16.77 26.84 16.16
C SER A 6 -17.64 28.06 16.50
N SER A 7 -18.91 28.07 16.05
CA SER A 7 -19.91 28.96 16.65
C SER A 7 -20.60 28.20 17.80
N LEU A 8 -19.99 28.33 18.98
CA LEU A 8 -20.48 27.81 20.26
C LEU A 8 -21.71 28.61 20.67
N HIS A 9 -22.92 28.13 20.35
CA HIS A 9 -24.14 28.37 21.11
C HIS A 9 -25.21 27.37 20.63
N ILE A 10 -26.22 27.14 21.48
CA ILE A 10 -27.43 26.30 21.28
C ILE A 10 -27.39 24.94 22.01
N THR A 11 -27.61 25.06 23.33
CA THR A 11 -28.50 24.26 24.18
C THR A 11 -28.60 22.76 23.92
N SER A 12 -27.85 22.00 24.74
CA SER A 12 -28.27 20.77 25.44
C SER A 12 -29.38 19.95 24.75
N GLY A 13 -29.01 19.08 23.80
CA GLY A 13 -29.95 18.11 23.25
C GLY A 13 -29.56 17.47 21.92
N LEU A 14 -28.50 17.94 21.27
CA LEU A 14 -28.08 17.44 19.94
C LEU A 14 -26.60 16.99 19.93
N LEU A 15 -26.16 16.30 20.98
CA LEU A 15 -24.79 15.77 21.08
C LEU A 15 -24.71 14.26 20.77
N LEU A 16 -25.69 13.69 20.06
CA LEU A 16 -25.75 12.24 19.81
C LEU A 16 -25.70 11.83 18.32
N ILE A 17 -25.65 12.78 17.38
CA ILE A 17 -25.74 12.45 15.95
C ILE A 17 -24.36 12.23 15.28
N CYS A 18 -23.24 12.55 15.94
CA CYS A 18 -21.91 12.38 15.34
C CYS A 18 -21.27 11.00 15.51
N VAL A 19 -21.97 9.99 16.08
CA VAL A 19 -21.36 8.67 16.36
C VAL A 19 -21.58 7.64 15.25
N VAL A 20 -22.45 7.92 14.27
CA VAL A 20 -22.78 6.99 13.18
C VAL A 20 -22.12 7.43 11.87
N LEU A 21 -20.88 7.00 11.64
CA LEU A 21 -20.34 6.45 10.38
C LEU A 21 -18.80 6.38 10.43
N LEU A 22 -18.25 5.41 11.14
CA LEU A 22 -16.89 4.93 10.88
C LEU A 22 -16.91 3.40 10.76
N GLU A 23 -17.81 2.91 9.91
CA GLU A 23 -17.82 1.54 9.46
C GLU A 23 -16.97 1.44 8.18
N GLN A 24 -15.82 0.75 8.32
CA GLN A 24 -15.08 0.02 7.29
C GLN A 24 -14.21 0.81 6.29
N ILE A 25 -13.00 1.20 6.74
CA ILE A 25 -11.84 1.23 5.84
C ILE A 25 -10.74 0.37 6.47
N GLY A 26 -11.00 -0.93 6.55
CA GLY A 26 -9.99 -1.92 6.89
C GLY A 26 -9.01 -2.08 5.72
N THR A 27 -8.13 -1.11 5.49
CA THR A 27 -6.93 -1.37 4.69
C THR A 27 -6.02 -2.25 5.53
N GLN A 28 -6.10 -3.57 5.33
CA GLN A 28 -5.11 -4.49 5.88
C GLN A 28 -3.73 -4.08 5.36
N ALA A 29 -2.95 -3.41 6.20
CA ALA A 29 -1.58 -3.03 5.87
C ALA A 29 -0.73 -4.31 5.85
N VAL A 30 -0.16 -4.63 4.69
CA VAL A 30 0.80 -5.72 4.57
C VAL A 30 2.12 -5.25 5.17
N VAL A 31 2.57 -5.90 6.25
CA VAL A 31 3.88 -5.65 6.84
C VAL A 31 4.92 -6.47 6.07
N CYS A 32 5.88 -5.78 5.45
CA CYS A 32 6.97 -6.42 4.72
C CYS A 32 8.30 -6.32 5.46
N PRO A 33 9.13 -7.37 5.43
CA PRO A 33 10.49 -7.30 5.94
C PRO A 33 11.33 -6.33 5.10
N LEU A 34 12.27 -5.64 5.76
CA LEU A 34 13.08 -4.56 5.17
C LEU A 34 14.41 -5.04 4.56
N TYR A 35 14.60 -6.35 4.34
CA TYR A 35 15.80 -6.84 3.64
C TYR A 35 15.66 -6.64 2.13
N CYS A 36 16.79 -6.39 1.47
CA CYS A 36 16.86 -6.27 0.02
C CYS A 36 17.74 -7.38 -0.55
N LEU A 37 17.18 -8.12 -1.50
CA LEU A 37 17.93 -9.01 -2.38
C LEU A 37 18.72 -8.15 -3.37
N GLN A 38 19.83 -8.67 -3.89
CA GLN A 38 20.55 -8.04 -4.99
C GLN A 38 19.76 -8.25 -6.29
N VAL A 39 18.86 -7.32 -6.58
CA VAL A 39 17.96 -7.33 -7.74
C VAL A 39 18.41 -6.26 -8.72
N ASP A 40 18.63 -6.64 -9.97
CA ASP A 40 18.99 -5.69 -11.04
C ASP A 40 17.75 -5.01 -11.61
N TYR A 41 16.68 -5.78 -11.86
CA TYR A 41 15.41 -5.28 -12.37
C TYR A 41 14.26 -6.26 -12.09
N MET A 42 13.03 -5.82 -12.32
CA MET A 42 11.87 -6.70 -12.30
C MET A 42 11.11 -6.67 -13.63
N THR A 43 10.33 -7.71 -13.90
CA THR A 43 9.39 -7.76 -15.02
C THR A 43 8.01 -8.15 -14.50
N CYS A 44 6.96 -7.49 -14.99
CA CYS A 44 5.59 -7.76 -14.60
C CYS A 44 4.75 -8.09 -15.84
N PRO A 45 3.80 -9.05 -15.77
CA PRO A 45 2.95 -9.43 -16.91
C PRO A 45 2.23 -8.24 -17.55
N SER A 46 1.78 -7.28 -16.72
CA SER A 46 1.10 -6.06 -17.16
C SER A 46 1.96 -5.14 -18.05
N SER A 47 3.29 -5.26 -17.96
CA SER A 47 4.26 -4.46 -18.71
C SER A 47 5.02 -5.28 -19.75
N GLY A 48 4.63 -6.56 -19.93
CA GLY A 48 5.31 -7.50 -20.80
C GLY A 48 6.77 -7.72 -20.42
N SER A 49 7.67 -7.52 -21.40
CA SER A 49 9.13 -7.71 -21.22
C SER A 49 9.87 -6.45 -20.77
N GLN A 50 9.16 -5.38 -20.42
CA GLN A 50 9.78 -4.15 -19.95
C GLN A 50 10.55 -4.39 -18.64
N LYS A 51 11.82 -3.97 -18.60
CA LYS A 51 12.61 -3.94 -17.36
C LYS A 51 12.16 -2.75 -16.51
N LEU A 52 11.56 -3.04 -15.37
CA LEU A 52 11.09 -2.05 -14.41
C LEU A 52 12.10 -1.89 -13.26
N PRO A 53 12.06 -0.77 -12.53
CA PRO A 53 12.91 -0.57 -11.36
C PRO A 53 12.81 -1.71 -10.36
N ALA A 54 13.96 -2.15 -9.87
CA ALA A 54 14.05 -3.21 -8.88
C ALA A 54 13.29 -2.86 -7.58
N ARG A 55 12.74 -3.88 -6.94
CA ARG A 55 12.18 -3.83 -5.58
C ARG A 55 12.96 -4.78 -4.69
N CYS A 56 13.03 -4.48 -3.39
CA CYS A 56 13.92 -5.18 -2.47
C CYS A 56 13.63 -6.68 -2.34
N ASN A 57 12.36 -7.09 -2.25
CA ASN A 57 11.98 -8.48 -2.10
C ASN A 57 10.55 -8.70 -2.62
N CYS A 58 10.12 -9.96 -2.67
CA CYS A 58 8.79 -10.29 -3.20
C CYS A 58 7.61 -9.73 -2.39
N CYS A 59 7.79 -9.41 -1.09
CA CYS A 59 6.72 -8.78 -0.32
C CYS A 59 6.44 -7.35 -0.81
N MET A 60 7.50 -6.60 -1.14
CA MET A 60 7.40 -5.23 -1.65
C MET A 60 7.17 -5.16 -3.16
N THR A 61 7.16 -6.30 -3.84
CA THR A 61 6.99 -6.41 -5.28
C THR A 61 5.52 -6.69 -5.59
N PRO A 62 4.91 -6.07 -6.61
CA PRO A 62 3.56 -6.41 -7.01
C PRO A 62 3.44 -7.90 -7.34
N LYS A 63 2.29 -8.47 -6.95
CA LYS A 63 1.96 -9.87 -7.14
C LYS A 63 1.99 -10.22 -8.64
N GLY A 64 2.55 -11.38 -8.98
CA GLY A 64 2.72 -11.85 -10.35
C GLY A 64 3.96 -11.33 -11.08
N CYS A 65 4.73 -10.41 -10.50
CA CYS A 65 6.00 -9.98 -11.09
C CYS A 65 7.15 -10.97 -10.80
N THR A 66 8.24 -10.83 -11.54
CA THR A 66 9.48 -11.61 -11.39
C THR A 66 10.65 -10.67 -11.11
N LEU A 67 11.43 -10.98 -10.07
CA LEU A 67 12.70 -10.33 -9.77
C LEU A 67 13.83 -11.01 -10.54
N HIS A 68 14.67 -10.21 -11.20
CA HIS A 68 15.90 -10.67 -11.86
C HIS A 68 17.09 -10.26 -11.00
N LEU A 69 17.71 -11.24 -10.36
CA LEU A 69 18.78 -11.06 -9.39
C LEU A 69 20.13 -10.88 -10.08
N SER A 70 21.04 -10.15 -9.44
CA SER A 70 22.38 -9.86 -9.98
C SER A 70 23.25 -11.10 -10.19
N ASN A 71 22.91 -12.22 -9.54
CA ASN A 71 23.57 -13.51 -9.76
C ASN A 71 22.96 -14.31 -10.94
N GLY A 72 22.11 -13.69 -11.75
CA GLY A 72 21.45 -14.31 -12.91
C GLY A 72 20.23 -15.18 -12.55
N ARG A 73 19.91 -15.35 -11.27
CA ARG A 73 18.71 -16.08 -10.85
C ARG A 73 17.45 -15.23 -11.02
N GLN A 74 16.32 -15.90 -11.22
CA GLN A 74 15.01 -15.26 -11.26
C GLN A 74 14.13 -15.79 -10.13
N GLN A 75 13.29 -14.92 -9.57
CA GLN A 75 12.34 -15.26 -8.52
C GLN A 75 10.96 -14.69 -8.85
N ALA A 76 9.99 -15.57 -9.10
CA ALA A 76 8.60 -15.19 -9.26
C ALA A 76 8.00 -14.82 -7.90
N CYS A 77 7.24 -13.72 -7.86
CA CYS A 77 6.56 -13.24 -6.67
C CYS A 77 5.05 -13.50 -6.78
N SER A 78 4.52 -14.30 -5.87
CA SER A 78 3.10 -14.67 -5.76
C SER A 78 2.41 -13.99 -4.59
#